data_AF-W2J9A0-F1
#
_entry.id   AF-W2J9A0-F1
#
_cell.length_a   1.000
_cell.length_b   1.000
_cell.length_c   1.000
_cell.angle_alpha   90.00
_cell.angle_beta   90.00
_cell.angle_gamma   90.00
#
_symmetry.space_group_name_H-M   'P 1'
#
loop_
_entity.id
_entity.type
_entity.pdbx_description
1 polymer ?
#
loop_
_entity_poly.entity_id
_entity_poly.type
_entity_poly.pdbx_seq_one_letter_code
_entity_poly.pdbx_strand_id
1 'polypeptide(L)'
;MAPYLDLVPGMPIQITQNVRAEKLAANGTLGTLEKIIYQPGTAFRLVCDGVSGVIVKIPHPPPEAIIVRIPRGPLAKSIASDIDSDLFPLFYTSESYKPCDLSLPLSPSGEPRKLSVKIGQFPLVCPVGSTIYKVQGETLEAMVVTEWRSQIAITNKKEQLYLLVSRVTSRNAFATLEPITPEIVAWAHPSKEALEEEARLK
;
A
#
# COMPACT_ATOMS: atom_id res chain seq x y z
N MET A 1 -16.96 8.85 4.56
CA MET A 1 -16.96 7.38 4.34
C MET A 1 -15.94 6.76 5.28
N ALA A 2 -16.30 5.72 6.02
CA ALA A 2 -15.28 4.92 6.71
C ALA A 2 -14.39 4.26 5.65
N PRO A 3 -13.06 4.19 5.84
CA PRO A 3 -12.18 3.55 4.86
C PRO A 3 -12.40 2.04 4.92
N TYR A 4 -13.15 1.50 3.96
CA TYR A 4 -13.26 0.06 3.75
C TYR A 4 -12.03 -0.42 2.98
N LEU A 5 -11.56 -1.62 3.30
CA LEU A 5 -10.56 -2.33 2.51
C LEU A 5 -11.31 -3.31 1.61
N ASP A 6 -11.21 -3.10 0.31
CA ASP A 6 -11.80 -4.01 -0.67
C ASP A 6 -10.99 -5.30 -0.71
N LEU A 7 -11.68 -6.43 -0.62
CA LEU A 7 -11.08 -7.76 -0.63
C LEU A 7 -11.75 -8.60 -1.73
N VAL A 8 -10.97 -8.92 -2.75
CA VAL A 8 -11.39 -9.77 -3.87
C VAL A 8 -10.39 -10.92 -4.00
N PRO A 9 -10.81 -12.19 -3.83
CA PRO A 9 -9.93 -13.33 -4.09
C PRO A 9 -9.28 -13.23 -5.49
N GLY A 10 -7.98 -13.48 -5.55
CA GLY A 10 -7.13 -13.30 -6.73
C GLY A 10 -6.54 -11.89 -6.87
N MET A 11 -6.97 -10.89 -6.09
CA MET A 11 -6.39 -9.55 -6.20
C MET A 11 -4.92 -9.55 -5.76
N PRO A 12 -4.05 -8.77 -6.42
CA PRO A 12 -2.70 -8.55 -5.92
C PRO A 12 -2.76 -7.84 -4.57
N ILE A 13 -1.82 -8.17 -3.68
CA ILE A 13 -1.66 -7.54 -2.38
C ILE A 13 -0.20 -7.18 -2.14
N GLN A 14 0.02 -6.15 -1.33
CA GLN A 14 1.31 -5.82 -0.73
C GLN A 14 1.13 -5.74 0.78
N ILE A 15 1.97 -6.46 1.52
CA ILE A 15 1.99 -6.40 2.99
C ILE A 15 2.56 -5.05 3.42
N THR A 16 1.93 -4.41 4.41
CA THR A 16 2.30 -3.05 4.86
C THR A 16 3.02 -3.00 6.21
N GLN A 17 3.19 -4.15 6.86
CA GLN A 17 3.81 -4.25 8.18
C GLN A 17 4.70 -5.49 8.28
N ASN A 18 5.66 -5.46 9.22
CA ASN A 18 6.48 -6.63 9.53
C ASN A 18 5.69 -7.61 10.41
N VAL A 19 4.84 -8.42 9.77
CA VAL A 19 3.97 -9.38 10.47
C VAL A 19 4.79 -10.55 11.03
N ARG A 20 5.58 -11.19 10.16
CA ARG A 20 6.58 -12.23 10.51
C ARG A 20 7.66 -12.27 9.44
N ALA A 21 8.69 -11.46 9.63
CA ALA A 21 9.81 -11.36 8.69
C ALA A 21 10.53 -12.70 8.48
N GLU A 22 10.62 -13.55 9.51
CA GLU A 22 11.21 -14.89 9.41
C GLU A 22 10.42 -15.85 8.52
N LYS A 23 9.16 -15.52 8.19
CA LYS A 23 8.33 -16.25 7.24
C LYS A 23 8.12 -15.48 5.93
N LEU A 24 8.89 -14.41 5.72
CA LEU A 24 8.82 -13.51 4.55
C LEU A 24 7.49 -12.76 4.40
N ALA A 25 6.70 -12.70 5.47
CA ALA A 25 5.53 -11.83 5.58
C ALA A 25 5.95 -10.50 6.21
N ALA A 26 6.59 -9.64 5.42
CA ALA A 26 7.15 -8.37 5.86
C ALA A 26 6.63 -7.18 5.03
N ASN A 27 6.88 -5.96 5.48
CA ASN A 27 6.50 -4.77 4.74
C ASN A 27 7.15 -4.79 3.34
N GLY A 28 6.36 -4.56 2.29
CA GLY A 28 6.81 -4.63 0.90
C GLY A 28 6.58 -5.97 0.22
N THR A 29 6.30 -7.05 0.95
CA THR A 29 6.07 -8.37 0.34
C THR A 29 4.84 -8.33 -0.57
N LEU A 30 5.04 -8.64 -1.86
CA LEU A 30 3.98 -8.81 -2.84
C LEU A 30 3.39 -10.22 -2.79
N GLY A 31 2.11 -10.33 -3.10
CA GLY A 31 1.42 -11.60 -3.18
C GLY A 31 0.03 -11.47 -3.80
N THR A 32 -0.81 -12.46 -3.53
CA THR A 32 -2.21 -12.47 -3.94
C THR A 32 -3.12 -12.85 -2.77
N LEU A 33 -4.32 -12.30 -2.71
CA LEU A 33 -5.34 -12.72 -1.76
C LEU A 33 -5.95 -14.04 -2.23
N GLU A 34 -5.75 -15.13 -1.49
CA GLU A 34 -6.29 -16.45 -1.88
C GLU A 34 -7.73 -16.61 -1.38
N LYS A 35 -7.98 -16.31 -0.10
CA LYS A 35 -9.25 -16.62 0.55
C LYS A 35 -9.55 -15.67 1.70
N ILE A 36 -10.84 -15.41 1.91
CA ILE A 36 -11.33 -14.68 3.09
C ILE A 36 -11.98 -15.69 4.03
N ILE A 37 -11.64 -15.63 5.32
CA ILE A 37 -12.19 -16.52 6.34
C ILE A 37 -13.24 -15.75 7.13
N TYR A 38 -14.50 -16.13 6.92
CA TYR A 38 -15.64 -15.60 7.64
C TYR A 38 -16.02 -16.56 8.78
N GLN A 39 -16.45 -15.99 9.91
CA GLN A 39 -17.02 -16.78 10.99
C GLN A 39 -18.35 -17.42 10.55
N PRO A 40 -18.70 -18.61 11.06
CA PRO A 40 -20.05 -19.16 10.90
C PRO A 40 -21.12 -18.16 11.36
N GLY A 41 -22.16 -17.97 10.55
CA GLY A 41 -23.23 -17.01 10.85
C GLY A 41 -22.95 -15.55 10.48
N THR A 42 -21.83 -15.24 9.81
CA THR A 42 -21.56 -13.89 9.28
C THR A 42 -22.70 -13.42 8.39
N ALA A 43 -23.31 -12.28 8.74
CA ALA A 43 -24.31 -11.62 7.92
C ALA A 43 -23.64 -10.72 6.88
N PHE A 44 -24.26 -10.57 5.71
CA PHE A 44 -23.74 -9.71 4.65
C PHE A 44 -24.78 -8.67 4.27
N ARG A 45 -24.39 -7.40 4.37
CA ARG A 45 -25.16 -6.30 3.79
C ARG A 45 -24.68 -6.05 2.37
N LEU A 46 -25.60 -6.04 1.41
CA LEU A 46 -25.31 -5.65 0.04
C LEU A 46 -25.39 -4.13 -0.09
N VAL A 47 -24.36 -3.51 -0.66
CA VAL A 47 -24.30 -2.08 -0.93
C VAL A 47 -23.91 -1.90 -2.39
N CYS A 48 -24.68 -1.11 -3.12
CA CYS A 48 -24.31 -0.71 -4.48
C CYS A 48 -23.36 0.48 -4.38
N ASP A 49 -22.15 0.33 -4.91
CA ASP A 49 -21.23 1.45 -5.03
C ASP A 49 -21.72 2.41 -6.11
N GLY A 50 -21.96 3.67 -5.73
CA GLY A 50 -22.57 4.67 -6.62
C GLY A 50 -21.65 5.13 -7.75
N VAL A 51 -20.34 4.84 -7.68
CA VAL A 51 -19.36 5.25 -8.70
C VAL A 51 -19.16 4.14 -9.73
N SER A 52 -18.88 2.92 -9.28
CA SER A 52 -18.62 1.77 -10.16
C SER A 52 -19.87 0.99 -10.56
N GLY A 53 -21.00 1.17 -9.85
CA GLY A 53 -22.20 0.35 -10.02
C GLY A 53 -22.06 -1.09 -9.51
N VAL A 54 -20.95 -1.40 -8.83
CA VAL A 54 -20.66 -2.75 -8.33
C VAL A 54 -21.40 -3.00 -7.02
N ILE A 55 -21.97 -4.19 -6.87
CA ILE A 55 -22.58 -4.65 -5.61
C ILE A 55 -21.49 -5.23 -4.71
N VAL A 56 -21.25 -4.56 -3.59
CA VAL A 56 -20.26 -4.95 -2.57
C VAL A 56 -20.96 -5.65 -1.40
N LYS A 57 -20.36 -6.73 -0.92
CA LYS A 57 -20.77 -7.45 0.29
C LYS A 57 -20.01 -6.92 1.50
N ILE A 58 -20.71 -6.29 2.44
CA ILE A 58 -20.14 -5.83 3.71
C ILE A 58 -20.46 -6.87 4.80
N PRO A 59 -19.46 -7.61 5.31
CA PRO A 59 -19.66 -8.61 6.36
C PRO A 59 -19.87 -7.95 7.73
N HIS A 60 -20.71 -8.57 8.56
CA HIS A 60 -20.81 -8.28 9.99
C HIS A 60 -20.96 -9.60 10.78
N PRO A 61 -20.02 -9.93 11.68
CA PRO A 61 -18.78 -9.20 12.01
C PRO A 61 -17.76 -9.18 10.84
N PRO A 62 -16.72 -8.32 10.87
CA PRO A 62 -15.65 -8.35 9.89
C PRO A 62 -14.90 -9.71 9.92
N PRO A 63 -14.26 -10.12 8.81
CA PRO A 63 -13.50 -11.36 8.77
C PRO A 63 -12.30 -11.28 9.73
N GLU A 64 -12.05 -12.36 10.48
CA GLU A 64 -10.93 -12.43 11.43
C GLU A 64 -9.60 -12.69 10.73
N ALA A 65 -9.64 -13.42 9.63
CA ALA A 65 -8.47 -13.86 8.91
C ALA A 65 -8.70 -13.87 7.40
N ILE A 66 -7.59 -13.73 6.69
CA ILE A 66 -7.48 -13.95 5.27
C ILE A 66 -6.29 -14.86 5.02
N ILE A 67 -6.34 -15.62 3.95
CA ILE A 67 -5.21 -16.40 3.45
C ILE A 67 -4.65 -15.65 2.25
N VAL A 68 -3.37 -15.33 2.31
CA VAL A 68 -2.62 -14.77 1.18
C VAL A 68 -1.63 -15.80 0.67
N ARG A 69 -1.33 -15.72 -0.62
CA ARG A 69 -0.24 -16.45 -1.26
C ARG A 69 0.91 -15.49 -1.50
N ILE A 70 2.04 -15.73 -0.87
CA ILE A 70 3.25 -14.93 -0.99
C ILE A 70 4.42 -15.83 -1.38
N PRO A 71 5.35 -15.40 -2.25
CA PRO A 71 6.48 -16.21 -2.65
C PRO A 71 7.47 -16.32 -1.49
N ARG A 72 7.45 -17.44 -0.77
CA ARG A 72 8.29 -17.62 0.43
C ARG A 72 9.57 -18.42 0.15
N GLY A 73 9.74 -18.88 -1.08
CA GLY A 73 10.94 -19.59 -1.53
C GLY A 73 11.07 -21.01 -0.97
N PRO A 74 12.11 -21.74 -1.38
CA PRO A 74 12.22 -23.20 -1.15
C PRO A 74 12.43 -23.60 0.32
N LEU A 75 12.83 -22.66 1.18
CA LEU A 75 13.04 -22.89 2.61
C LEU A 75 11.78 -22.62 3.44
N ALA A 76 10.69 -22.19 2.80
CA ALA A 76 9.44 -21.91 3.46
C ALA A 76 8.84 -23.18 4.07
N LYS A 77 8.74 -23.20 5.40
CA LYS A 77 7.97 -24.25 6.08
C LYS A 77 6.49 -23.91 5.99
N SER A 78 5.70 -24.91 5.60
CA SER A 78 4.25 -24.80 5.68
C SER A 78 3.78 -24.68 7.13
N ILE A 79 2.59 -24.12 7.29
CA ILE A 79 1.93 -23.94 8.58
C ILE A 79 1.35 -25.27 9.07
N ALA A 80 0.95 -26.15 8.14
CA ALA A 80 0.54 -27.52 8.40
C ALA A 80 1.02 -28.43 7.25
N SER A 81 1.14 -29.73 7.49
CA SER A 81 1.70 -30.69 6.52
C SER A 81 0.95 -30.77 5.18
N ASP A 82 -0.32 -30.36 5.17
CA ASP A 82 -1.25 -30.40 4.05
C ASP A 82 -1.49 -29.03 3.39
N ILE A 83 -0.88 -27.97 3.92
CA ILE A 83 -1.02 -26.62 3.40
C ILE A 83 0.17 -26.29 2.50
N ASP A 84 -0.08 -25.61 1.40
CA ASP A 84 0.97 -25.07 0.54
C ASP A 84 1.85 -24.08 1.32
N SER A 85 3.18 -24.23 1.19
CA SER A 85 4.15 -23.40 1.91
C SER A 85 4.07 -21.91 1.58
N ASP A 86 3.53 -21.55 0.42
CA ASP A 86 3.34 -20.14 0.03
C ASP A 86 2.07 -19.51 0.62
N LEU A 87 1.18 -20.32 1.21
CA LEU A 87 -0.01 -19.81 1.90
C LEU A 87 0.33 -19.31 3.30
N PHE A 88 -0.19 -18.13 3.63
CA PHE A 88 0.04 -17.47 4.89
C PHE A 88 -1.24 -16.79 5.41
N PRO A 89 -1.66 -17.03 6.66
CA PRO A 89 -2.79 -16.35 7.26
C PRO A 89 -2.36 -14.97 7.77
N LEU A 90 -3.12 -13.96 7.38
CA LEU A 90 -3.08 -12.64 8.01
C LEU A 90 -4.33 -12.47 8.85
N PHE A 91 -4.18 -11.87 10.02
CA PHE A 91 -5.26 -11.68 10.97
C PHE A 91 -5.63 -10.20 11.04
N TYR A 92 -6.91 -9.93 11.26
CA TYR A 92 -7.42 -8.55 11.39
C TYR A 92 -6.78 -7.79 12.57
N THR A 93 -6.19 -8.54 13.51
CA THR A 93 -5.65 -8.07 14.79
C THR A 93 -4.14 -8.27 14.94
N SER A 94 -3.40 -8.56 13.86
CA SER A 94 -1.96 -8.88 13.90
C SER A 94 -1.07 -7.66 14.21
N GLU A 95 -1.28 -7.04 15.38
CA GLU A 95 -0.81 -5.74 15.85
C GLU A 95 -1.63 -4.57 15.28
N SER A 96 -2.28 -3.82 16.19
CA SER A 96 -2.92 -2.57 15.80
C SER A 96 -1.88 -1.63 15.21
N TYR A 97 -2.26 -0.81 14.23
CA TYR A 97 -1.42 0.33 13.85
C TYR A 97 -1.04 1.12 15.10
N LYS A 98 0.16 1.72 15.10
CA LYS A 98 0.61 2.59 16.20
C LYS A 98 -0.53 3.54 16.60
N PRO A 99 -0.78 3.75 17.91
CA PRO A 99 -1.83 4.65 18.34
C PRO A 99 -1.73 6.00 17.62
N CYS A 100 -2.84 6.43 17.04
CA CYS A 100 -2.95 7.73 16.39
C CYS A 100 -3.71 8.65 17.33
N ASP A 101 -3.12 9.79 17.67
CA ASP A 101 -3.77 10.79 18.50
C ASP A 101 -4.60 11.73 17.62
N LEU A 102 -5.91 11.65 17.75
CA LEU A 102 -6.84 12.60 17.14
C LEU A 102 -6.97 13.82 18.06
N SER A 103 -6.53 14.98 17.56
CA SER A 103 -6.78 16.25 18.25
C SER A 103 -8.28 16.54 18.24
N LEU A 104 -8.84 16.76 19.42
CA LEU A 104 -10.23 17.16 19.61
C LEU A 104 -10.33 18.68 19.78
N PRO A 105 -11.52 19.28 19.57
CA PRO A 105 -11.76 20.66 19.95
C PRO A 105 -11.37 20.91 21.41
N LEU A 106 -10.87 22.12 21.70
CA LEU A 106 -10.51 22.53 23.05
C LEU A 106 -11.65 22.23 24.03
N SER A 107 -11.30 21.93 25.28
CA SER A 107 -12.30 21.85 26.34
C SER A 107 -13.02 23.21 26.49
N PRO A 108 -14.19 23.25 27.15
CA PRO A 108 -14.81 24.51 27.53
C PRO A 108 -13.89 25.44 28.35
N SER A 109 -12.88 24.88 29.02
CA SER A 109 -11.83 25.61 29.76
C SER A 109 -10.61 26.00 28.91
N GLY A 110 -10.60 25.68 27.60
CA GLY A 110 -9.53 26.05 26.66
C GLY A 110 -8.36 25.05 26.58
N GLU A 111 -8.46 23.90 27.23
CA GLU A 111 -7.38 22.90 27.26
C GLU A 111 -7.39 22.02 26.00
N PRO A 112 -6.21 21.72 25.41
CA PRO A 112 -6.11 20.77 24.32
C PRO A 112 -6.54 19.37 24.74
N ARG A 113 -7.40 18.74 23.93
CA ARG A 113 -7.85 17.36 24.15
C ARG A 113 -7.38 16.48 23.01
N LYS A 114 -6.99 15.24 23.35
CA LYS A 114 -6.59 14.22 22.38
C LYS A 114 -7.33 12.93 22.67
N LEU A 115 -7.72 12.23 21.61
CA LEU A 115 -8.24 10.87 21.67
C LEU A 115 -7.25 9.95 20.98
N SER A 116 -6.65 9.02 21.74
CA SER A 116 -5.77 8.01 21.16
C SER A 116 -6.62 6.87 20.61
N VAL A 117 -6.55 6.62 19.30
CA VAL A 117 -7.27 5.55 18.61
C VAL A 117 -6.31 4.51 18.06
N LYS A 118 -6.74 3.25 18.09
CA LYS A 118 -6.05 2.13 17.45
C LYS A 118 -6.88 1.64 16.28
N ILE A 119 -6.31 1.68 15.08
CA ILE A 119 -6.97 1.14 13.89
C ILE A 119 -6.67 -0.35 13.82
N GLY A 120 -7.72 -1.18 13.83
CA GLY A 120 -7.65 -2.60 13.49
C GLY A 120 -8.01 -2.77 12.02
N GLN A 121 -7.11 -3.36 11.24
CA GLN A 121 -7.28 -3.64 9.82
C GLN A 121 -6.21 -4.67 9.40
N PHE A 122 -6.44 -5.44 8.34
CA PHE A 122 -5.40 -6.28 7.77
C PHE A 122 -4.18 -5.43 7.34
N PRO A 123 -2.95 -5.92 7.54
CA PRO A 123 -1.73 -5.21 7.18
C PRO A 123 -1.42 -5.37 5.68
N LEU A 124 -2.37 -5.00 4.82
CA LEU A 124 -2.20 -5.07 3.37
C LEU A 124 -2.88 -3.93 2.63
N VAL A 125 -2.45 -3.73 1.38
CA VAL A 125 -3.09 -2.87 0.39
C VAL A 125 -3.12 -3.58 -0.98
N CYS A 126 -4.01 -3.16 -1.86
CA CYS A 126 -3.99 -3.54 -3.27
C CYS A 126 -2.91 -2.70 -4.01
N PRO A 127 -1.82 -3.30 -4.54
CA PRO A 127 -0.70 -2.55 -5.13
C PRO A 127 -0.89 -2.28 -6.63
N VAL A 128 -2.14 -2.27 -7.14
CA VAL A 128 -2.43 -1.99 -8.56
C VAL A 128 -2.02 -0.57 -8.95
N GLY A 129 -1.97 0.35 -7.98
CA GLY A 129 -1.39 1.67 -8.14
C GLY A 129 -0.69 2.10 -6.87
N SER A 130 0.51 2.65 -7.01
CA SER A 130 1.28 3.19 -5.89
C SER A 130 1.70 4.62 -6.19
N THR A 131 1.66 5.48 -5.17
CA THR A 131 2.26 6.81 -5.29
C THR A 131 3.76 6.66 -5.24
N ILE A 132 4.47 7.57 -5.90
CA ILE A 132 5.93 7.52 -5.96
C ILE A 132 6.61 7.48 -4.59
N TYR A 133 6.01 8.13 -3.58
CA TYR A 133 6.51 8.14 -2.22
C TYR A 133 6.51 6.75 -1.57
N LYS A 134 5.59 5.87 -1.97
CA LYS A 134 5.50 4.51 -1.43
C LYS A 134 6.50 3.54 -2.05
N VAL A 135 6.92 3.79 -3.29
CA VAL A 135 7.93 2.96 -3.98
C VAL A 135 9.35 3.52 -3.84
N GLN A 136 9.52 4.62 -3.11
CA GLN A 136 10.85 5.21 -2.88
C GLN A 136 11.73 4.23 -2.09
N GLY A 137 12.86 3.83 -2.67
CA GLY A 137 13.79 2.87 -2.07
C GLY A 137 13.54 1.42 -2.48
N GLU A 138 12.45 1.13 -3.19
CA GLU A 138 12.17 -0.20 -3.74
C GLU A 138 12.82 -0.38 -5.11
N THR A 139 13.19 -1.62 -5.44
CA THR A 139 13.54 -2.03 -6.81
C THR A 139 12.41 -2.90 -7.33
N LEU A 140 11.75 -2.46 -8.40
CA LEU A 140 10.59 -3.12 -8.99
C LEU A 140 11.02 -3.95 -10.20
N GLU A 141 10.37 -5.10 -10.39
CA GLU A 141 10.60 -5.96 -11.55
C GLU A 141 10.07 -5.34 -12.84
N ALA A 142 8.91 -4.68 -12.76
CA ALA A 142 8.31 -3.91 -13.84
C ALA A 142 7.44 -2.77 -13.29
N MET A 143 7.27 -1.71 -14.06
CA MET A 143 6.47 -0.55 -13.67
C MET A 143 5.80 0.11 -14.87
N VAL A 144 4.57 0.58 -14.66
CA VAL A 144 3.85 1.45 -15.59
C VAL A 144 3.64 2.80 -14.92
N VAL A 145 4.16 3.87 -15.51
CA VAL A 145 3.88 5.25 -15.08
C VAL A 145 2.63 5.73 -15.80
N THR A 146 1.56 5.98 -15.05
CA THR A 146 0.30 6.48 -15.60
C THR A 146 0.32 7.99 -15.81
N GLU A 147 0.90 8.72 -14.86
CA GLU A 147 1.00 10.18 -14.87
C GLU A 147 2.36 10.61 -14.32
N TRP A 148 2.97 11.63 -14.92
CA TRP A 148 4.26 12.17 -14.45
C TRP A 148 4.11 13.22 -13.35
N ARG A 149 2.96 13.90 -13.33
CA ARG A 149 2.65 15.00 -12.42
C ARG A 149 1.17 14.99 -12.10
N SER A 150 0.85 15.19 -10.83
CA SER A 150 -0.54 15.44 -10.42
C SER A 150 -0.99 16.84 -10.85
N GLN A 151 -2.29 16.99 -11.12
CA GLN A 151 -2.93 18.30 -11.25
C GLN A 151 -2.88 19.12 -9.95
N ILE A 152 -2.67 18.47 -8.81
CA ILE A 152 -2.54 19.11 -7.50
C ILE A 152 -1.07 19.49 -7.27
N ALA A 153 -0.75 20.79 -7.40
CA ALA A 153 0.64 21.27 -7.37
C ALA A 153 1.41 20.88 -6.09
N ILE A 154 0.77 20.92 -4.92
CA ILE A 154 1.43 20.68 -3.61
C ILE A 154 1.94 19.24 -3.44
N THR A 155 1.42 18.28 -4.20
CA THR A 155 1.85 16.87 -4.10
C THR A 155 3.08 16.57 -4.95
N ASN A 156 3.41 17.45 -5.88
CA ASN A 156 4.50 17.24 -6.84
C ASN A 156 5.84 17.68 -6.25
N LYS A 157 6.89 16.91 -6.57
CA LYS A 157 8.28 17.17 -6.19
C LYS A 157 9.17 17.00 -7.41
N LYS A 158 10.19 17.85 -7.57
CA LYS A 158 11.01 17.85 -8.79
C LYS A 158 11.77 16.54 -8.99
N GLU A 159 12.14 15.88 -7.90
CA GLU A 159 12.87 14.62 -7.89
C GLU A 159 12.03 13.42 -8.38
N GLN A 160 10.71 13.60 -8.55
CA GLN A 160 9.80 12.50 -8.87
C GLN A 160 10.14 11.82 -10.20
N LEU A 161 10.48 12.59 -11.22
CA LEU A 161 10.81 12.01 -12.52
C LEU A 161 11.98 11.04 -12.42
N TYR A 162 13.06 11.46 -11.72
CA TYR A 162 14.23 10.61 -11.48
C TYR A 162 13.87 9.38 -10.64
N LEU A 163 13.11 9.57 -9.55
CA LEU A 163 12.70 8.49 -8.67
C LEU A 163 11.91 7.40 -9.43
N LEU A 164 11.02 7.77 -10.36
CA LEU A 164 10.26 6.82 -11.18
C LEU A 164 11.17 6.02 -12.12
N VAL A 165 11.99 6.71 -12.93
CA VAL A 165 12.85 6.02 -13.91
C VAL A 165 13.90 5.13 -13.25
N SER A 166 14.27 5.42 -12.00
CA SER A 166 15.27 4.65 -11.26
C SER A 166 14.70 3.45 -10.49
N ARG A 167 13.38 3.16 -10.54
CA ARG A 167 12.79 2.05 -9.78
C ARG A 167 13.01 0.69 -10.44
N VAL A 168 13.22 0.65 -11.75
CA VAL A 168 13.40 -0.59 -12.51
C VAL A 168 14.82 -0.69 -13.04
N THR A 169 15.33 -1.90 -13.15
CA THR A 169 16.71 -2.17 -13.59
C THR A 169 16.84 -2.32 -15.11
N SER A 170 15.73 -2.43 -15.83
CA SER A 170 15.69 -2.63 -17.28
C SER A 170 14.70 -1.68 -17.93
N ARG A 171 15.10 -1.10 -19.07
CA ARG A 171 14.23 -0.27 -19.90
C ARG A 171 13.00 -1.04 -20.41
N ASN A 172 13.13 -2.34 -20.69
CA ASN A 172 12.04 -3.17 -21.19
C ASN A 172 10.96 -3.42 -20.12
N ALA A 173 11.29 -3.21 -18.85
CA ALA A 173 10.38 -3.34 -17.74
C ALA A 173 9.72 -2.01 -17.34
N PHE A 174 9.99 -0.94 -18.09
CA PHE A 174 9.44 0.39 -17.87
C PHE A 174 8.47 0.75 -19.01
N ALA A 175 7.22 1.01 -18.67
CA ALA A 175 6.23 1.53 -19.61
C ALA A 175 5.59 2.80 -19.07
N THR A 176 5.05 3.61 -19.97
CA THR A 176 4.48 4.92 -19.65
C THR A 176 3.21 5.09 -20.45
N LEU A 177 2.10 5.48 -19.82
CA LEU A 177 0.86 5.78 -20.54
C LEU A 177 0.91 7.17 -21.19
N GLU A 178 1.69 8.08 -20.62
CA GLU A 178 1.97 9.40 -21.17
C GLU A 178 3.46 9.53 -21.55
N PRO A 179 3.80 10.17 -22.67
CA PRO A 179 5.19 10.38 -23.05
C PRO A 179 5.89 11.36 -22.10
N ILE A 180 7.18 11.15 -21.86
CA ILE A 180 8.03 12.16 -21.22
C ILE A 180 8.24 13.30 -22.21
N THR A 181 7.76 14.49 -21.87
CA THR A 181 7.91 15.69 -22.71
C THR A 181 9.10 16.55 -22.26
N PRO A 182 9.67 17.40 -23.14
CA PRO A 182 10.70 18.36 -22.75
C PRO A 182 10.27 19.29 -21.60
N GLU A 183 8.99 19.64 -21.54
CA GLU A 183 8.43 20.44 -20.44
C GLU A 183 8.52 19.73 -19.09
N ILE A 184 8.19 18.44 -19.05
CA ILE A 184 8.30 17.61 -17.83
C ILE A 184 9.75 17.52 -17.38
N VAL A 185 10.69 17.33 -18.31
CA VAL A 185 12.13 17.28 -18.01
C VAL A 185 12.62 18.62 -17.47
N ALA A 186 12.24 19.74 -18.11
CA ALA A 186 12.60 21.07 -17.64
C ALA A 186 12.04 21.37 -16.24
N TRP A 187 10.81 20.95 -15.96
CA TRP A 187 10.19 21.08 -14.65
C TRP A 187 10.92 20.25 -13.57
N ALA A 188 11.28 19.01 -13.90
CA ALA A 188 11.96 18.08 -12.99
C ALA A 188 13.43 18.43 -12.73
N HIS A 189 13.99 19.41 -13.46
CA HIS A 189 15.36 19.84 -13.26
C HIS A 189 15.59 20.31 -11.81
N PRO A 190 16.60 19.76 -11.10
CA PRO A 190 16.95 20.19 -9.75
C PRO A 190 17.16 21.70 -9.68
N SER A 191 16.85 22.31 -8.53
CA SER A 191 17.09 23.74 -8.34
C SER A 191 18.59 24.03 -8.34
N LYS A 192 18.94 25.30 -8.59
CA LYS A 192 20.35 25.72 -8.63
C LYS A 192 21.03 25.47 -7.28
N GLU A 193 20.32 25.72 -6.19
CA GLU A 193 20.80 25.50 -4.82
C GLU A 193 21.12 24.02 -4.56
N ALA A 194 20.27 23.11 -5.04
CA ALA A 194 20.50 21.67 -4.89
C ALA A 194 21.75 21.20 -5.67
N LEU A 195 21.98 21.78 -6.86
CA LEU A 195 23.15 21.47 -7.68
C LEU A 195 24.43 22.04 -7.08
N GLU A 196 24.37 23.26 -6.53
CA GLU A 196 25.48 23.90 -5.82
C GLU A 196 25.87 23.12 -4.57
N GLU A 197 24.88 22.61 -3.82
CA GLU A 197 25.12 21.77 -2.63
C GLU A 197 25.73 20.41 -3.00
N GLU A 198 25.22 19.74 -4.05
CA GLU A 198 25.81 18.49 -4.56
C GLU A 198 27.28 18.70 -5.00
N ALA A 199 27.59 19.83 -5.63
CA ALA A 199 28.95 20.18 -6.00
C ALA A 199 29.86 20.42 -4.78
N ARG A 200 29.32 20.94 -3.68
CA ARG A 200 30.04 21.12 -2.40
C ARG A 200 30.32 19.80 -1.68
N LEU A 201 29.45 18.81 -1.86
CA LEU A 201 29.54 17.49 -1.21
C LEU A 201 30.49 16.52 -1.93
N LYS A 202 30.93 16.83 -3.16
CA LYS A 202 31.92 16.08 -3.94
C LYS A 202 33.34 16.55 -3.67
#